data_AF-A0A7V0LRC1-F1
#
_entry.id   AF-A0A7V0LRC1-F1
#
_cell.length_a   1.000
_cell.length_b   1.000
_cell.length_c   1.000
_cell.angle_alpha   90.00
_cell.angle_beta   90.00
_cell.angle_gamma   90.00
#
_symmetry.space_group_name_H-M   'P 1'
#
loop_
_entity.id
_entity.type
_entity.pdbx_description
1 polymer ?
#
loop_
_entity_poly.entity_id
_entity_poly.type
_entity_poly.pdbx_seq_one_letter_code
_entity_poly.pdbx_strand_id
1 'polypeptide(L)'
;MPLYRIRRHHQGDHGGDMTVVGRRVRGGVGESVRRPDGVPKVTGRFAYVGDLHTEGMLWGATRRIYVPHGRIIHIDITPAQPMPGVQAVLTQDDVPGFKYQGQIVQDQPVLAEQEVRYWGEPVALVAAESRETARVAAEAIITDVEPLEPLTNLEEALDRGEVFRHMTVRRGDPDAHGTVVVEGYYETPSVDQAPLGTEAGLAIPDGSGGVDLYPPSQWIHVDHEQLVRCLALDPEQVRVHPTGL
;
A
#
# COMPACT_ATOMS: atom_id res chain seq x y z
N MET A 1 -6.61 -11.50 -35.22
CA MET A 1 -6.33 -12.81 -34.58
C MET A 1 -7.56 -13.69 -34.73
N PRO A 2 -7.45 -14.92 -35.27
CA PRO A 2 -8.62 -15.77 -35.45
C PRO A 2 -8.98 -16.48 -34.13
N LEU A 3 -10.26 -16.35 -33.73
CA LEU A 3 -10.86 -17.01 -32.58
C LEU A 3 -11.18 -18.47 -32.92
N TYR A 4 -10.64 -19.42 -32.14
CA TYR A 4 -10.99 -20.84 -32.28
C TYR A 4 -12.36 -21.12 -31.64
N ARG A 5 -13.25 -21.64 -32.48
CA ARG A 5 -14.64 -22.00 -32.18
C ARG A 5 -14.67 -23.21 -31.24
N ILE A 6 -15.16 -23.05 -30.01
CA ILE A 6 -15.50 -24.19 -29.15
C ILE A 6 -16.80 -24.80 -29.68
N ARG A 7 -16.74 -25.99 -30.28
CA ARG A 7 -17.93 -26.81 -30.55
C ARG A 7 -18.13 -27.78 -29.38
N ARG A 8 -19.28 -27.66 -28.71
CA ARG A 8 -19.87 -28.75 -27.93
C ARG A 8 -20.65 -29.69 -28.86
N HIS A 9 -20.48 -31.00 -28.65
CA HIS A 9 -21.52 -32.03 -28.39
C HIS A 9 -21.27 -33.39 -29.06
N HIS A 10 -21.51 -34.41 -28.23
CA HIS A 10 -21.97 -35.79 -28.47
C HIS A 10 -21.17 -36.79 -29.33
N GLN A 11 -20.79 -37.88 -28.63
CA GLN A 11 -20.62 -39.30 -28.99
C GLN A 11 -20.66 -39.73 -30.47
N GLY A 12 -19.66 -40.53 -30.84
CA GLY A 12 -19.66 -41.41 -32.01
C GLY A 12 -18.35 -42.20 -32.06
N ASP A 13 -18.38 -43.41 -31.54
CA ASP A 13 -17.35 -44.45 -31.75
C ASP A 13 -17.37 -44.81 -33.24
N HIS A 14 -16.26 -44.64 -33.98
CA HIS A 14 -15.91 -45.36 -35.21
C HIS A 14 -14.44 -45.15 -35.58
N GLY A 15 -13.80 -46.26 -35.94
CA GLY A 15 -12.36 -46.40 -36.13
C GLY A 15 -11.78 -45.66 -37.33
N GLY A 16 -10.57 -45.18 -37.13
CA GLY A 16 -9.72 -44.50 -38.10
C GLY A 16 -8.56 -43.89 -37.35
N ASP A 17 -7.44 -44.61 -37.28
CA ASP A 17 -6.25 -44.23 -36.53
C ASP A 17 -5.56 -43.03 -37.22
N MET A 18 -6.09 -41.82 -36.95
CA MET A 18 -5.37 -40.59 -37.26
C MET A 18 -4.39 -40.33 -36.12
N THR A 19 -3.12 -40.65 -36.35
CA THR A 19 -2.03 -40.18 -35.50
C THR A 19 -1.93 -38.66 -35.64
N VAL A 20 -2.63 -37.93 -34.77
CA VAL A 20 -2.40 -36.50 -34.58
C VAL A 20 -1.03 -36.36 -33.94
N VAL A 21 0.01 -36.15 -34.74
CA VAL A 21 1.33 -35.71 -34.25
C VAL A 21 1.23 -34.23 -33.90
N GLY A 22 0.42 -33.94 -32.87
CA GLY A 22 0.36 -32.64 -32.26
C GLY A 22 1.61 -32.45 -31.43
N ARG A 23 2.55 -31.62 -31.88
CA ARG A 23 3.67 -31.17 -31.05
C ARG A 23 3.06 -30.43 -29.85
N ARG A 24 2.97 -31.12 -28.71
CA ARG A 24 2.46 -30.52 -27.46
C ARG A 24 3.41 -29.40 -27.09
N VAL A 25 2.97 -28.16 -27.25
CA VAL A 25 3.70 -26.98 -26.77
C VAL A 25 3.67 -27.10 -25.25
N ARG A 26 4.81 -27.48 -24.66
CA ARG A 26 4.96 -27.52 -23.21
C ARG A 26 4.85 -26.10 -22.68
N GLY A 27 4.04 -25.94 -21.65
CA GLY A 27 3.78 -24.68 -20.98
C GLY A 27 2.68 -23.82 -21.57
N GLY A 28 1.69 -24.46 -22.19
CA GLY A 28 0.43 -23.81 -22.55
C GLY A 28 -0.53 -23.63 -21.37
N VAL A 29 -1.65 -22.94 -21.63
CA VAL A 29 -2.75 -22.76 -20.67
C VAL A 29 -3.25 -24.12 -20.17
N GLY A 30 -3.33 -24.27 -18.85
CA GLY A 30 -3.78 -25.50 -18.19
C GLY A 30 -2.66 -26.49 -17.85
N GLU A 31 -1.41 -26.22 -18.19
CA GLU A 31 -0.26 -27.02 -17.75
C GLU A 31 0.38 -26.45 -16.47
N SER A 32 0.88 -27.32 -15.59
CA SER A 32 1.61 -26.92 -14.37
C SER A 32 3.05 -26.53 -14.71
N VAL A 33 3.22 -25.30 -15.19
CA VAL A 33 4.51 -24.74 -15.55
C VAL A 33 5.30 -24.29 -14.34
N ARG A 34 6.64 -24.38 -14.43
CA ARG A 34 7.51 -23.77 -13.44
C ARG A 34 7.39 -22.24 -13.54
N ARG A 35 7.21 -21.61 -12.38
CA ARG A 35 7.27 -20.16 -12.22
C ARG A 35 8.63 -19.63 -12.69
N PRO A 36 8.69 -18.61 -13.59
CA PRO A 36 9.95 -18.02 -14.04
C PRO A 36 10.83 -17.49 -12.89
N ASP A 37 10.20 -16.96 -11.84
CA ASP A 37 10.82 -16.42 -10.64
C ASP A 37 11.06 -17.46 -9.53
N GLY A 38 10.66 -18.72 -9.74
CA GLY A 38 10.71 -19.75 -8.70
C GLY A 38 12.13 -20.11 -8.24
N VAL A 39 13.04 -20.36 -9.19
CA VAL A 39 14.44 -20.73 -8.90
C VAL A 39 15.17 -19.65 -8.09
N PRO A 40 15.17 -18.35 -8.47
CA PRO A 40 15.83 -17.34 -7.67
C PRO A 40 15.21 -17.19 -6.27
N LYS A 41 13.89 -17.34 -6.11
CA LYS A 41 13.22 -17.26 -4.80
C LYS A 41 13.63 -18.40 -3.86
N VAL A 42 13.67 -19.66 -4.33
CA VAL A 42 14.06 -20.80 -3.49
C VAL A 42 15.57 -20.90 -3.21
N THR A 43 16.38 -20.15 -3.94
CA THR A 43 17.84 -20.12 -3.76
C THR A 43 18.31 -18.86 -3.02
N GLY A 44 17.40 -17.97 -2.60
CA GLY A 44 17.74 -16.71 -1.95
C GLY A 44 18.44 -15.70 -2.87
N ARG A 45 18.32 -15.86 -4.19
CA ARG A 45 18.91 -14.95 -5.19
C ARG A 45 17.92 -13.92 -5.73
N PHE A 46 16.65 -14.03 -5.38
CA PHE A 46 15.65 -13.03 -5.71
C PHE A 46 15.75 -11.89 -4.70
N ALA A 47 16.10 -10.69 -5.17
CA ALA A 47 16.17 -9.50 -4.33
C ALA A 47 14.76 -8.92 -4.15
N TYR A 48 14.30 -8.86 -2.91
CA TYR A 48 13.15 -8.06 -2.51
C TYR A 48 13.61 -6.65 -2.16
N VAL A 49 12.67 -5.73 -1.96
CA VAL A 49 12.99 -4.32 -1.67
C VAL A 49 13.88 -4.16 -0.44
N GLY A 50 13.63 -4.95 0.61
CA GLY A 50 14.46 -4.94 1.81
C GLY A 50 15.90 -5.42 1.60
N ASP A 51 16.18 -6.08 0.47
CA ASP A 51 17.52 -6.54 0.09
C ASP A 51 18.26 -5.51 -0.79
N LEU A 52 17.56 -4.46 -1.25
CA LEU A 52 18.16 -3.44 -2.11
C LEU A 52 19.04 -2.49 -1.29
N HIS A 53 20.15 -2.09 -1.89
CA HIS A 53 21.12 -1.18 -1.29
C HIS A 53 21.74 -0.29 -2.37
N THR A 54 22.03 0.96 -2.01
CA THR A 54 22.88 1.86 -2.81
C THR A 54 23.95 2.51 -1.93
N GLU A 55 25.10 2.81 -2.52
CA GLU A 55 26.20 3.46 -1.81
C GLU A 55 25.77 4.84 -1.30
N GLY A 56 26.06 5.13 -0.02
CA GLY A 56 25.69 6.39 0.61
C GLY A 56 24.20 6.57 0.90
N MET A 57 23.39 5.49 0.83
CA MET A 57 21.96 5.58 1.16
C MET A 57 21.72 5.99 2.61
N LEU A 58 20.61 6.71 2.82
CA LEU A 58 20.11 7.04 4.14
C LEU A 58 18.96 6.12 4.52
N TRP A 59 18.77 5.95 5.82
CA TRP A 59 17.70 5.18 6.41
C TRP A 59 16.60 6.11 6.91
N GLY A 60 15.37 5.82 6.51
CA GLY A 60 14.16 6.53 6.94
C GLY A 60 13.56 5.94 8.22
N ALA A 61 13.13 6.79 9.15
CA ALA A 61 12.28 6.41 10.27
C ALA A 61 11.23 7.49 10.56
N THR A 62 10.00 7.09 10.85
CA THR A 62 8.93 8.04 11.16
C THR A 62 8.76 8.22 12.66
N ARG A 63 8.56 9.46 13.10
CA ARG A 63 7.95 9.73 14.41
C ARG A 63 6.45 9.53 14.28
N ARG A 64 5.88 8.69 15.14
CA ARG A 64 4.46 8.34 15.14
C ARG A 64 3.84 8.69 16.49
N ILE A 65 2.57 9.07 16.47
CA ILE A 65 1.79 9.36 17.67
C ILE A 65 0.84 8.21 17.95
N TYR A 66 0.88 7.71 19.18
CA TYR A 66 0.05 6.60 19.64
C TYR A 66 -1.12 7.11 20.48
N VAL A 67 -1.92 7.97 19.85
CA VAL A 67 -3.20 8.49 20.37
C VAL A 67 -4.25 8.22 19.29
N PRO A 68 -5.39 7.58 19.60
CA PRO A 68 -6.38 7.20 18.57
C PRO A 68 -6.98 8.38 17.82
N HIS A 69 -7.21 9.50 18.51
CA HIS A 69 -7.70 10.75 17.95
C HIS A 69 -7.22 11.90 18.83
N GLY A 70 -6.67 12.96 18.26
CA GLY A 70 -6.14 14.06 19.06
C GLY A 70 -5.67 15.25 18.24
N ARG A 71 -5.77 16.45 18.82
CA ARG A 71 -5.23 17.66 18.24
C ARG A 71 -3.73 17.75 18.55
N ILE A 72 -2.92 17.96 17.52
CA ILE A 72 -1.49 18.20 17.68
C ILE A 72 -1.31 19.65 18.12
N ILE A 73 -0.74 19.84 19.31
CA ILE A 73 -0.46 21.17 19.87
C ILE A 73 0.91 21.64 19.42
N HIS A 74 1.89 20.72 19.41
CA HIS A 74 3.26 21.05 19.07
C HIS A 74 4.04 19.84 18.55
N ILE A 75 4.94 20.09 17.60
CA ILE A 75 5.96 19.16 17.13
C ILE A 75 7.29 19.90 17.21
N ASP A 76 8.21 19.41 18.04
CA ASP A 76 9.56 19.95 18.17
C ASP A 76 10.58 18.95 17.62
N ILE A 77 11.13 19.29 16.46
CA ILE A 77 12.16 18.51 15.77
C ILE A 77 13.59 18.86 16.21
N THR A 78 13.76 19.93 17.00
CA THR A 78 15.08 20.47 17.35
C THR A 78 15.99 19.51 18.10
N PRO A 79 15.52 18.55 18.94
CA PRO A 79 16.39 17.58 19.58
C PRO A 79 17.00 16.56 18.60
N ALA A 80 16.29 16.24 17.51
CA ALA A 80 16.68 15.22 16.54
C ALA A 80 17.71 15.75 15.53
N GLN A 81 17.55 17.01 15.10
CA GLN A 81 18.40 17.64 14.07
C GLN A 81 19.91 17.60 14.34
N PRO A 82 20.43 17.90 15.55
CA PRO A 82 21.86 17.93 15.80
C PRO A 82 22.46 16.54 16.11
N MET A 83 21.66 15.47 16.09
CA MET A 83 22.16 14.14 16.44
C MET A 83 23.16 13.63 15.38
N PRO A 84 24.31 13.05 15.78
CA PRO A 84 25.30 12.55 14.83
C PRO A 84 24.71 11.54 13.83
N GLY A 85 24.97 11.78 12.55
CA GLY A 85 24.51 10.95 11.44
C GLY A 85 23.09 11.25 10.96
N VAL A 86 22.35 12.16 11.59
CA VAL A 86 21.09 12.68 11.06
C VAL A 86 21.38 13.69 9.94
N GLN A 87 20.73 13.49 8.80
CA GLN A 87 20.92 14.31 7.60
C GLN A 87 19.70 15.18 7.30
N ALA A 88 18.51 14.72 7.66
CA ALA A 88 17.28 15.50 7.56
C ALA A 88 16.24 15.07 8.60
N VAL A 89 15.43 16.02 9.04
CA VAL A 89 14.19 15.80 9.78
C VAL A 89 13.11 16.62 9.07
N LEU A 90 12.10 15.93 8.53
CA LEU A 90 11.07 16.51 7.67
C LEU A 90 9.71 16.43 8.36
N THR A 91 8.91 17.48 8.22
CA THR A 91 7.51 17.53 8.64
C THR A 91 6.59 17.69 7.42
N GLN A 92 5.29 17.82 7.67
CA GLN A 92 4.31 18.09 6.62
C GLN A 92 4.66 19.36 5.81
N ASP A 93 5.29 20.36 6.43
CA ASP A 93 5.69 21.61 5.78
C ASP A 93 6.70 21.40 4.65
N ASP A 94 7.55 20.38 4.77
CA ASP A 94 8.60 20.07 3.80
C ASP A 94 8.09 19.37 2.52
N VAL A 95 6.82 18.96 2.48
CA VAL A 95 6.20 18.38 1.27
C VAL A 95 6.04 19.48 0.21
N PRO A 96 6.77 19.49 -0.90
CA PRO A 96 6.84 20.67 -1.78
C PRO A 96 5.57 20.90 -2.62
N GLY A 97 4.80 19.84 -2.87
CA GLY A 97 3.58 19.88 -3.67
C GLY A 97 2.30 19.78 -2.84
N PHE A 98 1.37 18.94 -3.31
CA PHE A 98 0.12 18.71 -2.62
C PHE A 98 0.35 17.90 -1.33
N LYS A 99 -0.24 18.36 -0.23
CA LYS A 99 0.03 17.86 1.12
C LYS A 99 -0.69 16.56 1.49
N TYR A 100 -1.55 16.06 0.60
CA TYR A 100 -2.41 14.90 0.87
C TYR A 100 -2.23 13.80 -0.17
N GLN A 101 -2.23 12.56 0.29
CA GLN A 101 -2.20 11.32 -0.46
C GLN A 101 -3.49 10.52 -0.26
N GLY A 102 -3.64 9.45 -1.04
CA GLY A 102 -4.73 8.49 -0.88
C GLY A 102 -5.11 7.82 -2.19
N GLN A 103 -5.39 6.52 -2.14
CA GLN A 103 -5.57 5.69 -3.33
C GLN A 103 -6.81 6.03 -4.17
N ILE A 104 -7.90 6.46 -3.51
CA ILE A 104 -9.17 6.78 -4.17
C ILE A 104 -9.49 8.27 -3.99
N VAL A 105 -9.48 8.72 -2.74
CA VAL A 105 -9.65 10.12 -2.35
C VAL A 105 -8.33 10.57 -1.72
N GLN A 106 -7.83 11.76 -2.06
CA GLN A 106 -6.59 12.29 -1.50
C GLN A 106 -6.87 13.18 -0.28
N ASP A 107 -7.28 12.53 0.81
CA ASP A 107 -7.67 13.16 2.07
C ASP A 107 -6.74 12.81 3.25
N GLN A 108 -5.71 11.99 3.02
CA GLN A 108 -4.75 11.59 4.06
C GLN A 108 -3.52 12.48 3.98
N PRO A 109 -3.10 13.18 5.04
CA PRO A 109 -1.86 13.95 4.98
C PRO A 109 -0.66 13.02 4.76
N VAL A 110 0.40 13.53 4.11
CA VAL A 110 1.67 12.77 4.00
C VAL A 110 2.28 12.56 5.39
N LEU A 111 2.27 13.61 6.21
CA LEU A 111 2.60 13.60 7.63
C LEU A 111 1.54 14.43 8.38
N ALA A 112 1.01 13.93 9.49
CA ALA A 112 0.03 14.67 10.27
C ALA A 112 0.64 15.92 10.93
N GLU A 113 -0.08 17.03 10.89
CA GLU A 113 0.37 18.33 11.37
C GLU A 113 -0.59 18.94 12.41
N GLN A 114 -1.90 18.91 12.13
CA GLN A 114 -2.93 19.54 12.98
C GLN A 114 -3.64 18.54 13.91
N GLU A 115 -3.80 17.31 13.44
CA GLU A 115 -4.60 16.29 14.11
C GLU A 115 -4.08 14.92 13.74
N VAL A 116 -4.09 14.02 14.72
CA VAL A 116 -3.98 12.58 14.53
C VAL A 116 -5.37 11.96 14.59
N ARG A 117 -5.67 11.13 13.60
CA ARG A 117 -6.96 10.49 13.31
C ARG A 117 -6.97 9.01 13.63
N TYR A 118 -5.79 8.41 13.81
CA TYR A 118 -5.65 7.01 14.18
C TYR A 118 -4.34 6.74 14.94
N TRP A 119 -4.34 5.60 15.63
CA TRP A 119 -3.20 5.11 16.38
C TRP A 119 -1.99 4.84 15.47
N GLY A 120 -0.90 5.58 15.67
CA GLY A 120 0.34 5.42 14.92
C GLY A 120 0.45 6.26 13.65
N GLU A 121 -0.38 7.29 13.48
CA GLU A 121 -0.25 8.25 12.38
C GLU A 121 1.14 8.94 12.42
N PRO A 122 1.87 8.99 11.30
CA PRO A 122 3.21 9.59 11.24
C PRO A 122 3.12 11.12 11.20
N VAL A 123 4.00 11.81 11.93
CA VAL A 123 4.04 13.28 12.01
C VAL A 123 5.36 13.90 11.54
N ALA A 124 6.43 13.12 11.54
CA ALA A 124 7.72 13.55 11.02
C ALA A 124 8.48 12.35 10.44
N LEU A 125 9.41 12.62 9.54
CA LEU A 125 10.30 11.65 8.92
C LEU A 125 11.76 12.05 9.15
N VAL A 126 12.57 11.13 9.66
CA VAL A 126 14.01 11.30 9.82
C VAL A 126 14.75 10.51 8.75
N ALA A 127 15.77 11.12 8.13
CA ALA A 127 16.75 10.44 7.28
C ALA A 127 18.13 10.49 7.94
N ALA A 128 18.77 9.33 8.15
CA ALA A 128 20.06 9.22 8.82
C ALA A 128 20.98 8.16 8.19
N GLU A 129 22.28 8.19 8.51
CA GLU A 129 23.31 7.30 7.95
C GLU A 129 23.16 5.83 8.36
N SER A 130 22.42 5.54 9.44
CA SER A 130 22.13 4.18 9.90
C SER A 130 20.68 4.02 10.31
N ARG A 131 20.18 2.78 10.24
CA ARG A 131 18.82 2.43 10.64
C ARG A 131 18.57 2.72 12.12
N GLU A 132 19.55 2.44 12.96
CA GLU A 132 19.51 2.67 14.40
C GLU A 132 19.46 4.17 14.70
N THR A 133 20.35 4.96 14.08
CA THR A 133 20.35 6.43 14.24
C THR A 133 19.02 7.03 13.82
N ALA A 134 18.45 6.62 12.68
CA ALA A 134 17.17 7.13 12.21
C ALA A 134 16.07 6.89 13.24
N ARG A 135 16.00 5.68 13.82
CA ARG A 135 15.00 5.32 14.84
C ARG A 135 15.19 6.10 16.14
N VAL A 136 16.42 6.20 16.65
CA VAL A 136 16.69 6.93 17.89
C VAL A 136 16.38 8.42 17.71
N ALA A 137 16.72 9.00 16.55
CA ALA A 137 16.42 10.39 16.25
C ALA A 137 14.93 10.64 16.04
N ALA A 138 14.20 9.73 15.41
CA ALA A 138 12.74 9.83 15.31
C ALA A 138 12.08 9.85 16.70
N GLU A 139 12.56 9.03 17.64
CA GLU A 139 12.06 9.02 19.02
C GLU A 139 12.43 10.28 19.84
N ALA A 140 13.47 11.01 19.44
CA ALA A 140 13.88 12.25 20.09
C ALA A 140 12.97 13.45 19.73
N ILE A 141 12.13 13.32 18.69
CA ILE A 141 11.16 14.36 18.30
C ILE A 141 10.07 14.43 19.37
N ILE A 142 9.89 15.62 19.94
CA ILE A 142 8.90 15.86 20.98
C ILE A 142 7.56 16.22 20.32
N THR A 143 6.49 15.61 20.82
CA THR A 143 5.14 15.77 20.27
C THR A 143 4.15 15.96 21.41
N ASP A 144 3.46 17.11 21.42
CA ASP A 144 2.40 17.41 22.38
C ASP A 144 1.04 17.25 21.69
N VAL A 145 0.18 16.43 22.28
CA VAL A 145 -1.12 16.07 21.71
C VAL A 145 -2.19 16.21 22.78
N GLU A 146 -3.24 16.93 22.47
CA GLU A 146 -4.48 16.97 23.24
C GLU A 146 -5.38 15.84 22.74
N PRO A 147 -5.62 14.76 23.53
CA PRO A 147 -6.50 13.68 23.10
C PRO A 147 -7.94 14.18 22.90
N LEU A 148 -8.56 13.70 21.83
CA LEU A 148 -9.98 13.92 21.53
C LEU A 148 -10.71 12.58 21.60
N GLU A 149 -12.02 12.61 21.82
CA GLU A 149 -12.82 11.39 21.86
C GLU A 149 -12.82 10.74 20.46
N PRO A 150 -12.36 9.48 20.32
CA PRO A 150 -12.35 8.79 19.05
C PRO A 150 -13.70 8.13 18.78
N LEU A 151 -14.22 8.27 17.55
CA LEU A 151 -15.40 7.53 17.11
C LEU A 151 -15.00 6.09 16.74
N THR A 152 -15.18 5.15 17.67
CA THR A 152 -14.74 3.75 17.50
C THR A 152 -15.88 2.73 17.45
N ASN A 153 -17.12 3.17 17.70
CA ASN A 153 -18.30 2.33 17.66
C ASN A 153 -19.08 2.54 16.35
N LEU A 154 -19.42 1.43 15.68
CA LEU A 154 -20.09 1.44 14.39
C LEU A 154 -21.53 1.97 14.48
N GLU A 155 -22.30 1.52 15.48
CA GLU A 155 -23.68 1.95 15.68
C GLU A 155 -23.77 3.45 15.94
N GLU A 156 -22.87 3.98 16.76
CA GLU A 156 -22.76 5.41 17.05
C GLU A 156 -22.40 6.22 15.80
N ALA A 157 -21.49 5.73 14.96
CA ALA A 157 -21.14 6.38 13.70
C ALA A 157 -22.35 6.45 12.75
N LEU A 158 -23.13 5.37 12.68
CA LEU A 158 -24.36 5.30 11.89
C LEU A 158 -25.41 6.31 12.40
N ASP A 159 -25.63 6.35 13.71
CA ASP A 159 -26.61 7.25 14.34
C ASP A 159 -26.26 8.73 14.15
N ARG A 160 -24.96 9.06 14.16
CA ARG A 160 -24.45 10.41 13.92
C ARG A 160 -24.41 10.79 12.43
N GLY A 161 -24.60 9.84 11.52
CA GLY A 161 -24.43 10.05 10.08
C GLY A 161 -22.97 10.25 9.66
N GLU A 162 -22.01 9.89 10.51
CA GLU A 162 -20.56 10.00 10.30
C GLU A 162 -20.07 8.76 9.53
N VAL A 163 -20.64 8.54 8.35
CA VAL A 163 -20.34 7.38 7.50
C VAL A 163 -19.74 7.82 6.17
N PHE A 164 -18.78 7.05 5.67
CA PHE A 164 -18.14 7.34 4.39
C PHE A 164 -19.12 7.27 3.20
N ARG A 165 -20.03 6.28 3.19
CA ARG A 165 -20.94 6.07 2.06
C ARG A 165 -22.18 5.24 2.41
N HIS A 166 -23.33 5.62 1.86
CA HIS A 166 -24.51 4.76 1.78
C HIS A 166 -24.59 4.09 0.39
N MET A 167 -24.72 2.77 0.37
CA MET A 167 -24.91 1.99 -0.86
C MET A 167 -26.20 1.16 -0.76
N THR A 168 -27.21 1.52 -1.55
CA THR A 168 -28.49 0.80 -1.57
C THR A 168 -28.55 -0.12 -2.79
N VAL A 169 -28.74 -1.42 -2.56
CA VAL A 169 -28.98 -2.41 -3.61
C VAL A 169 -30.38 -2.98 -3.43
N ARG A 170 -31.24 -2.89 -4.45
CA ARG A 170 -32.60 -3.41 -4.44
C ARG A 170 -32.81 -4.32 -5.65
N ARG A 171 -33.46 -5.47 -5.43
CA ARG A 171 -33.84 -6.40 -6.50
C ARG A 171 -35.13 -7.10 -6.14
N GLY A 172 -36.15 -6.97 -6.99
CA GLY A 172 -37.48 -7.53 -6.73
C GLY A 172 -38.30 -6.69 -5.76
N ASP A 173 -39.24 -7.33 -5.08
CA ASP A 173 -40.12 -6.71 -4.06
C ASP A 173 -39.55 -6.96 -2.66
N PRO A 174 -39.07 -5.93 -1.94
CA PRO A 174 -38.49 -6.09 -0.60
C PRO A 174 -39.53 -6.42 0.48
N ASP A 175 -40.82 -6.18 0.21
CA ASP A 175 -41.91 -6.38 1.18
C ASP A 175 -42.56 -7.78 1.04
N ALA A 176 -41.99 -8.65 0.20
CA ALA A 176 -42.50 -10.00 -0.01
C ALA A 176 -42.18 -10.91 1.20
N HIS A 177 -43.21 -11.51 1.81
CA HIS A 177 -43.08 -12.43 2.94
C HIS A 177 -43.34 -13.90 2.55
N GLY A 178 -42.50 -14.82 3.06
CA GLY A 178 -42.65 -16.26 2.90
C GLY A 178 -43.17 -16.97 4.16
N THR A 179 -43.34 -18.29 4.09
CA THR A 179 -43.81 -19.12 5.23
C THR A 179 -42.87 -19.08 6.43
N VAL A 180 -41.57 -18.85 6.19
CA VAL A 180 -40.53 -18.73 7.22
C VAL A 180 -39.68 -17.52 6.89
N VAL A 181 -39.44 -16.67 7.89
CA VAL A 181 -38.51 -15.54 7.84
C VAL A 181 -37.44 -15.78 8.91
N VAL A 182 -36.18 -15.65 8.52
CA VAL A 182 -35.03 -15.77 9.43
C VAL A 182 -34.29 -14.43 9.42
N GLU A 183 -34.14 -13.85 10.60
CA GLU A 183 -33.42 -12.60 10.81
C GLU A 183 -32.27 -12.85 11.79
N GLY A 184 -31.17 -12.15 11.59
CA GLY A 184 -29.99 -12.30 12.43
C GLY A 184 -28.93 -11.25 12.14
N TYR A 185 -28.06 -11.07 13.13
CA TYR A 185 -26.87 -10.24 13.01
C TYR A 185 -25.65 -11.14 12.81
N TYR A 186 -24.74 -10.72 11.93
CA TYR A 186 -23.48 -11.41 11.67
C TYR A 186 -22.34 -10.41 11.83
N GLU A 187 -21.30 -10.83 12.53
CA GLU A 187 -20.07 -10.07 12.68
C GLU A 187 -18.89 -10.88 12.14
N THR A 188 -17.95 -10.18 11.52
CA THR A 188 -16.69 -10.76 11.05
C THR A 188 -15.54 -9.97 11.64
N PRO A 189 -14.46 -10.62 12.13
CA PRO A 189 -13.34 -9.91 12.70
C PRO A 189 -12.55 -9.15 11.62
N SER A 190 -11.82 -8.12 12.04
CA SER A 190 -10.74 -7.53 11.25
C SER A 190 -9.58 -8.51 11.12
N VAL A 191 -8.99 -8.60 9.92
CA VAL A 191 -7.86 -9.50 9.63
C VAL A 191 -6.75 -8.68 8.97
N ASP A 192 -5.54 -8.78 9.52
CA ASP A 192 -4.33 -8.21 8.93
C ASP A 192 -3.83 -9.12 7.79
N GLN A 193 -3.33 -8.53 6.70
CA GLN A 193 -2.82 -9.28 5.56
C GLN A 193 -1.58 -10.10 5.90
N ALA A 194 -0.80 -9.68 6.90
CA ALA A 194 0.41 -10.32 7.40
C ALA A 194 1.37 -10.81 6.30
N PRO A 195 1.75 -9.96 5.32
CA PRO A 195 2.68 -10.35 4.28
C PRO A 195 4.06 -10.67 4.89
N LEU A 196 4.71 -11.72 4.38
CA LEU A 196 6.05 -12.10 4.85
C LEU A 196 7.12 -11.03 4.54
N GLY A 197 6.98 -10.37 3.38
CA GLY A 197 7.75 -9.18 3.06
C GLY A 197 7.02 -7.96 3.60
N THR A 198 7.62 -7.29 4.59
CA THR A 198 7.09 -6.05 5.16
C THR A 198 7.22 -4.89 4.18
N GLU A 199 6.44 -3.82 4.40
CA GLU A 199 6.61 -2.55 3.70
C GLU A 199 8.06 -2.06 3.73
N ALA A 200 8.55 -1.67 2.56
CA ALA A 200 9.90 -1.15 2.35
C ALA A 200 9.88 -0.27 1.09
N GLY A 201 10.92 0.53 0.89
CA GLY A 201 11.05 1.35 -0.30
C GLY A 201 12.47 1.83 -0.44
N LEU A 202 12.95 1.90 -1.68
CA LEU A 202 14.19 2.60 -2.00
C LEU A 202 13.87 3.71 -2.99
N ALA A 203 14.30 4.92 -2.68
CA ALA A 203 14.22 6.08 -3.57
C ALA A 203 15.65 6.52 -3.91
N ILE A 204 15.94 6.70 -5.19
CA ILE A 204 17.25 7.07 -5.71
C ILE A 204 17.06 8.34 -6.54
N PRO A 205 17.61 9.50 -6.13
CA PRO A 205 17.63 10.68 -6.97
C PRO A 205 18.34 10.38 -8.30
N ASP A 206 17.77 10.83 -9.41
CA ASP A 206 18.33 10.50 -10.73
C ASP A 206 19.49 11.42 -11.18
N GLY A 207 19.85 12.39 -10.34
CA GLY A 207 20.91 13.37 -10.59
C GLY A 207 20.49 14.55 -11.47
N SER A 208 19.27 14.57 -11.99
CA SER A 208 18.70 15.63 -12.84
C SER A 208 17.45 16.30 -12.26
N GLY A 209 17.19 16.07 -10.97
CA GLY A 209 16.04 16.59 -10.25
C GLY A 209 14.83 15.64 -10.21
N GLY A 210 14.97 14.43 -10.74
CA GLY A 210 13.98 13.37 -10.63
C GLY A 210 14.33 12.28 -9.61
N VAL A 211 13.53 11.23 -9.57
CA VAL A 211 13.65 10.11 -8.63
C VAL A 211 13.20 8.78 -9.24
N ASP A 212 14.00 7.74 -9.02
CA ASP A 212 13.67 6.34 -9.25
C ASP A 212 13.24 5.68 -7.93
N LEU A 213 12.04 5.13 -7.88
CA LEU A 213 11.48 4.45 -6.71
C LEU A 213 11.30 2.96 -6.96
N TYR A 214 11.57 2.16 -5.93
CA TYR A 214 11.47 0.72 -5.95
C TYR A 214 10.53 0.21 -4.83
N PRO A 215 9.19 0.36 -4.96
CA PRO A 215 8.25 -0.07 -3.94
C PRO A 215 7.73 -1.52 -4.15
N PRO A 216 7.36 -2.23 -3.07
CA PRO A 216 6.66 -3.50 -3.12
C PRO A 216 5.16 -3.33 -3.39
N SER A 217 4.82 -2.53 -4.40
CA SER A 217 3.45 -2.08 -4.66
C SER A 217 2.73 -2.90 -5.73
N GLN A 218 1.42 -3.02 -5.56
CA GLN A 218 0.48 -3.57 -6.55
C GLN A 218 -0.18 -2.49 -7.43
N TRP A 219 0.04 -1.20 -7.12
CA TRP A 219 -0.67 -0.04 -7.71
C TRP A 219 0.29 1.05 -8.20
N ILE A 220 1.36 0.66 -8.91
CA ILE A 220 2.46 1.56 -9.31
C ILE A 220 2.05 2.85 -10.02
N HIS A 221 0.94 2.86 -10.76
CA HIS A 221 0.45 4.05 -11.46
C HIS A 221 -0.15 5.06 -10.49
N VAL A 222 -0.86 4.57 -9.46
CA VAL A 222 -1.42 5.43 -8.41
C VAL A 222 -0.30 5.97 -7.52
N ASP A 223 0.71 5.16 -7.21
CA ASP A 223 1.90 5.63 -6.48
C ASP A 223 2.61 6.75 -7.28
N HIS A 224 2.80 6.53 -8.58
CA HIS A 224 3.42 7.52 -9.47
C HIS A 224 2.64 8.85 -9.47
N GLU A 225 1.33 8.82 -9.65
CA GLU A 225 0.48 10.01 -9.62
C GLU A 225 0.54 10.75 -8.28
N GLN A 226 0.56 10.02 -7.17
CA GLN A 226 0.69 10.60 -5.84
C GLN A 226 2.05 11.26 -5.64
N LEU A 227 3.13 10.59 -6.04
CA LEU A 227 4.49 11.09 -5.92
C LEU A 227 4.72 12.36 -6.76
N VAL A 228 4.29 12.36 -8.02
CA VAL A 228 4.30 13.54 -8.90
C VAL A 228 3.64 14.73 -8.20
N ARG A 229 2.46 14.50 -7.63
CA ARG A 229 1.68 15.55 -6.98
C ARG A 229 2.29 16.05 -5.68
N CYS A 230 2.75 15.15 -4.81
CA CYS A 230 3.31 15.50 -3.50
C CYS A 230 4.72 16.07 -3.60
N LEU A 231 5.52 15.62 -4.55
CA LEU A 231 6.89 16.10 -4.77
C LEU A 231 6.98 17.32 -5.70
N ALA A 232 5.86 17.77 -6.27
CA ALA A 232 5.82 18.86 -7.24
C ALA A 232 6.79 18.66 -8.42
N LEU A 233 6.88 17.42 -8.90
CA LEU A 233 7.73 17.03 -10.02
C LEU A 233 6.89 16.83 -11.29
N ASP A 234 7.52 16.92 -12.45
CA ASP A 234 6.89 16.52 -13.71
C ASP A 234 6.77 14.99 -13.79
N PRO A 235 5.75 14.44 -14.49
CA PRO A 235 5.55 12.99 -14.63
C PRO A 235 6.78 12.21 -15.08
N GLU A 236 7.58 12.77 -15.98
CA GLU A 236 8.77 12.13 -16.54
C GLU A 236 9.95 12.11 -15.57
N GLN A 237 9.92 12.94 -14.52
CA GLN A 237 10.94 13.00 -13.46
C GLN A 237 10.72 11.92 -12.39
N VAL A 238 9.58 11.21 -12.40
CA VAL A 238 9.27 10.15 -11.44
C VAL A 238 9.22 8.81 -12.16
N ARG A 239 10.05 7.85 -11.76
CA ARG A 239 10.04 6.48 -12.27
C ARG A 239 9.75 5.51 -11.13
N VAL A 240 8.76 4.63 -11.32
CA VAL A 240 8.35 3.63 -10.31
C VAL A 240 8.60 2.24 -10.87
N HIS A 241 9.47 1.48 -10.20
CA HIS A 241 9.91 0.14 -10.57
C HIS A 241 9.33 -0.87 -9.58
N PRO A 242 8.33 -1.68 -9.96
CA PRO A 242 7.76 -2.67 -9.05
C PRO A 242 8.79 -3.73 -8.67
N THR A 243 8.85 -4.04 -7.38
CA THR A 243 9.85 -4.93 -6.80
C THR A 243 9.18 -5.90 -5.83
N GLY A 244 9.51 -7.20 -5.87
CA GLY A 244 9.00 -8.13 -4.86
C GLY A 244 7.65 -8.83 -5.12
N LEU A 245 7.07 -8.73 -6.32
CA LEU A 245 5.90 -9.55 -6.72
C LEU A 245 6.29 -10.98 -7.16
#